data_AF-A0A3S1MM43-F1
#
_entry.id   AF-A0A3S1MM43-F1
#
_cell.length_a   1.000
_cell.length_b   1.000
_cell.length_c   1.000
_cell.angle_alpha   90.00
_cell.angle_beta   90.00
_cell.angle_gamma   90.00
#
_symmetry.space_group_name_H-M   'P 1'
#
loop_
_entity.id
_entity.type
_entity.pdbx_description
1 polymer ?
#
loop_
_entity_poly.entity_id
_entity_poly.type
_entity_poly.pdbx_seq_one_letter_code
_entity_poly.pdbx_strand_id
1 'polypeptide(L)'
;MTTPVDIRLRSTRPALDARPLEKRVGLIILATDHTTEPDFRRMVASDRIGVYVARIPYANPTTPENLRKMQPSLTAGAALILPDEPLDAICYSCTSASVVIGDAEIEAAVQAAKPGVPVVTPPTAGVHGLKALGARTISILTPYTVETSRPMAAYFAAHGFEIASFTCLGFEDDREMARIAPASLVDLAREATDAKADALFVSCTALRAALAVVGMEEAIGRPVVTSNQATAWNCLRLCGDDEPRAEFGRLMTLPLN
;
A
#
# COMPACT_ATOMS: atom_id res chain seq x y z
N MET A 1 50.76 -24.64 -14.97
CA MET A 1 50.02 -24.21 -16.18
C MET A 1 48.63 -24.83 -16.07
N THR A 2 47.59 -24.03 -15.85
CA THR A 2 46.20 -24.51 -15.82
C THR A 2 45.70 -24.66 -17.26
N THR A 3 45.26 -25.85 -17.63
CA THR A 3 44.65 -26.12 -18.93
C THR A 3 43.38 -25.26 -19.07
N PRO A 4 43.19 -24.54 -20.19
CA PRO A 4 41.98 -23.74 -20.40
C PRO A 4 40.73 -24.63 -20.40
N VAL A 5 39.66 -24.16 -19.76
CA VAL A 5 38.36 -24.84 -19.79
C VAL A 5 37.70 -24.63 -21.15
N ASP A 6 37.23 -25.71 -21.77
CA ASP A 6 36.48 -25.67 -23.02
C ASP A 6 35.03 -25.23 -22.77
N ILE A 7 34.69 -24.03 -23.24
CA ILE A 7 33.35 -23.44 -23.11
C ILE A 7 32.61 -23.64 -24.44
N ARG A 8 31.51 -24.39 -24.40
CA ARG A 8 30.70 -24.72 -25.59
C ARG A 8 29.31 -24.12 -25.52
N LEU A 9 28.87 -23.52 -26.63
CA LEU A 9 27.49 -23.09 -26.82
C LEU A 9 26.63 -24.26 -27.31
N ARG A 10 25.44 -24.43 -26.72
CA ARG A 10 24.45 -25.41 -27.17
C ARG A 10 23.93 -25.06 -28.57
N SER A 11 23.68 -26.07 -29.40
CA SER A 11 23.20 -25.89 -30.78
C SER A 11 21.77 -25.36 -30.89
N THR A 12 20.94 -25.53 -29.85
CA THR A 12 19.55 -25.09 -29.83
C THR A 12 19.22 -24.42 -28.49
N ARG A 13 18.48 -23.32 -28.55
CA ARG A 13 17.94 -22.65 -27.36
C ARG A 13 16.83 -23.50 -26.73
N PRO A 14 16.71 -23.51 -25.39
CA PRO A 14 15.56 -24.11 -24.72
C PRO A 14 14.26 -23.37 -25.06
N ALA A 15 13.12 -24.03 -24.84
CA ALA A 15 11.82 -23.36 -24.89
C ALA A 15 11.76 -22.26 -23.81
N LEU A 16 11.00 -21.20 -24.10
CA LEU A 16 10.77 -20.10 -23.17
C LEU A 16 9.28 -20.05 -22.83
N ASP A 17 8.98 -19.92 -21.55
CA ASP A 17 7.64 -19.52 -21.10
C ASP A 17 7.39 -18.06 -21.49
N ALA A 18 6.12 -17.67 -21.61
CA ALA A 18 5.77 -16.29 -21.95
C ALA A 18 6.26 -15.28 -20.91
N ARG A 19 6.21 -15.66 -19.63
CA ARG A 19 6.72 -14.89 -18.48
C ARG A 19 7.18 -15.86 -17.38
N PRO A 20 8.14 -15.48 -16.51
CA PRO A 20 8.51 -16.29 -15.34
C PRO A 20 7.40 -16.45 -14.30
N LEU A 21 6.53 -15.45 -14.16
CA LEU A 21 5.34 -15.44 -13.31
C LEU A 21 4.19 -14.83 -14.13
N GLU A 22 2.98 -15.37 -13.97
CA GLU A 22 1.80 -14.95 -14.74
C GLU A 22 1.50 -13.46 -14.53
N LYS A 23 1.57 -13.02 -13.27
CA LYS A 23 1.22 -11.69 -12.81
C LYS A 23 2.39 -10.99 -12.14
N ARG A 24 2.46 -9.67 -12.30
CA ARG A 24 3.57 -8.85 -11.78
C ARG A 24 3.04 -7.56 -11.16
N VAL A 25 3.32 -7.38 -9.86
CA VAL A 25 3.01 -6.17 -9.11
C VAL A 25 4.31 -5.42 -8.82
N GLY A 26 4.37 -4.16 -9.24
CA GLY A 26 5.45 -3.25 -8.88
C GLY A 26 5.14 -2.50 -7.59
N LEU A 27 6.13 -2.31 -6.72
CA LEU A 27 6.04 -1.46 -5.53
C LEU A 27 7.07 -0.34 -5.60
N ILE A 28 6.60 0.90 -5.48
CA ILE A 28 7.44 2.06 -5.23
C ILE A 28 7.28 2.39 -3.74
N ILE A 29 8.30 2.10 -2.94
CA ILE A 29 8.28 2.27 -1.49
C ILE A 29 9.37 3.23 -1.03
N LEU A 30 9.30 3.69 0.21
CA LEU A 30 10.29 4.61 0.76
C LEU A 30 11.60 3.87 1.07
N ALA A 31 12.74 4.55 0.96
CA ALA A 31 14.03 4.01 1.35
C ALA A 31 14.05 3.56 2.83
N THR A 32 13.20 4.15 3.66
CA THR A 32 12.99 3.88 5.09
C THR A 32 11.87 2.87 5.37
N ASP A 33 11.24 2.27 4.35
CA ASP A 33 10.14 1.31 4.55
C ASP A 33 10.61 0.02 5.24
N HIS A 34 9.92 -0.33 6.32
CA HIS A 34 10.11 -1.57 7.09
C HIS A 34 8.90 -2.52 7.00
N THR A 35 7.82 -2.13 6.31
CA THR A 35 6.49 -2.72 6.55
C THR A 35 5.75 -3.08 5.27
N THR A 36 5.72 -2.21 4.27
CA THR A 36 5.01 -2.48 3.01
C THR A 36 5.55 -3.74 2.33
N GLU A 37 6.88 -3.84 2.17
CA GLU A 37 7.47 -4.96 1.44
C GLU A 37 7.22 -6.32 2.14
N PRO A 38 7.45 -6.47 3.46
CA PRO A 38 7.03 -7.68 4.18
C PRO A 38 5.53 -7.98 4.09
N ASP A 39 4.68 -6.96 4.13
CA ASP A 39 3.22 -7.12 4.03
C ASP A 39 2.81 -7.64 2.65
N PHE A 40 3.35 -7.08 1.56
CA PHE A 40 3.09 -7.56 0.21
C PHE A 40 3.69 -8.96 -0.03
N ARG A 41 4.85 -9.28 0.55
CA ARG A 41 5.38 -10.64 0.52
C ARG A 41 4.44 -11.65 1.17
N ARG A 42 3.76 -11.26 2.24
CA ARG A 42 2.82 -12.12 2.98
C ARG A 42 1.46 -12.23 2.32
N MET A 43 0.94 -11.13 1.75
CA MET A 43 -0.45 -11.05 1.27
C MET A 43 -0.59 -11.19 -0.25
N VAL A 44 0.44 -10.86 -1.04
CA VAL A 44 0.34 -10.72 -2.50
C VAL A 44 1.25 -11.69 -3.25
N ALA A 45 2.50 -11.85 -2.80
CA ALA A 45 3.46 -12.70 -3.49
C ALA A 45 3.04 -14.19 -3.46
N SER A 46 3.13 -14.86 -4.62
CA SER A 46 2.81 -16.28 -4.78
C SER A 46 3.55 -16.86 -5.99
N ASP A 47 3.36 -18.16 -6.24
CA ASP A 47 3.86 -18.81 -7.47
C ASP A 47 3.20 -18.26 -8.75
N ARG A 48 2.12 -17.47 -8.61
CA ARG A 48 1.41 -16.81 -9.70
C ARG A 48 1.76 -15.32 -9.82
N ILE A 49 1.93 -14.63 -8.68
CA ILE A 49 2.10 -13.17 -8.62
C ILE A 49 3.49 -12.82 -8.08
N GLY A 50 4.31 -12.21 -8.93
CA GLY A 50 5.61 -11.63 -8.54
C GLY A 50 5.47 -10.23 -7.97
N VAL A 51 6.23 -9.93 -6.92
CA VAL A 51 6.32 -8.58 -6.32
C VAL A 51 7.72 -8.02 -6.56
N TYR A 52 7.80 -6.85 -7.19
CA TYR A 52 9.06 -6.23 -7.62
C TYR A 52 9.17 -4.81 -7.05
N VAL A 53 10.25 -4.53 -6.33
CA VAL A 53 10.34 -3.34 -5.47
C VAL A 53 11.40 -2.37 -5.96
N ALA A 54 11.03 -1.09 -6.06
CA ALA A 54 11.96 0.03 -6.15
C ALA A 54 11.80 0.93 -4.92
N ARG A 55 12.93 1.37 -4.36
CA ARG A 55 12.97 2.30 -3.23
C ARG A 55 13.27 3.71 -3.72
N ILE A 56 12.51 4.70 -3.26
CA ILE A 56 12.76 6.13 -3.53
C ILE A 56 13.27 6.84 -2.25
N PRO A 57 14.08 7.90 -2.39
CA PRO A 57 14.53 8.67 -1.25
C PRO A 57 13.36 9.35 -0.53
N TYR A 58 13.43 9.38 0.79
CA TYR A 58 12.52 10.09 1.67
C TYR A 58 13.30 10.62 2.88
N ALA A 59 12.89 11.77 3.40
CA ALA A 59 13.51 12.40 4.56
C ALA A 59 12.45 12.71 5.62
N ASN A 60 12.69 12.25 6.84
CA ASN A 60 11.96 12.69 8.03
C ASN A 60 12.39 14.12 8.42
N PRO A 61 11.54 14.89 9.13
CA PRO A 61 10.20 14.52 9.64
C PRO A 61 9.14 14.42 8.55
N THR A 62 8.04 13.72 8.85
CA THR A 62 6.87 13.45 7.99
C THR A 62 5.99 14.68 7.83
N THR A 63 6.57 15.79 7.38
CA THR A 63 5.87 17.06 7.12
C THR A 63 5.31 17.10 5.70
N PRO A 64 4.23 17.87 5.44
CA PRO A 64 3.71 18.04 4.08
C PRO A 64 4.77 18.47 3.06
N GLU A 65 5.71 19.32 3.45
CA GLU A 65 6.80 19.77 2.59
C GLU A 65 7.71 18.59 2.16
N ASN A 66 8.17 17.78 3.12
CA ASN A 66 9.04 16.64 2.82
C ASN A 66 8.32 15.55 2.03
N LEU A 67 7.02 15.34 2.28
CA LEU A 67 6.19 14.43 1.53
C LEU A 67 6.09 14.84 0.05
N ARG A 68 5.91 16.14 -0.23
CA ARG A 68 5.81 16.66 -1.60
C ARG A 68 7.12 16.49 -2.39
N LYS A 69 8.28 16.60 -1.73
CA LYS A 69 9.61 16.42 -2.35
C LYS A 69 9.85 15.05 -2.96
N MET A 70 9.00 14.06 -2.68
CA MET A 70 9.11 12.72 -3.28
C MET A 70 8.60 12.66 -4.72
N GLN A 71 7.69 13.55 -5.13
CA GLN A 71 7.04 13.48 -6.44
C GLN A 71 8.05 13.34 -7.62
N PRO A 72 9.16 14.11 -7.66
CA PRO A 72 10.14 14.00 -8.75
C PRO A 72 10.84 12.63 -8.85
N SER A 73 10.85 11.86 -7.76
CA SER A 73 11.50 10.54 -7.72
C SER A 73 10.58 9.41 -8.19
N LEU A 74 9.27 9.64 -8.34
CA LEU A 74 8.31 8.59 -8.69
C LEU A 74 8.56 7.99 -10.07
N THR A 75 8.77 8.82 -11.09
CA THR A 75 9.04 8.35 -12.45
C THR A 75 10.32 7.52 -12.51
N ALA A 76 11.39 7.99 -11.86
CA ALA A 76 12.65 7.27 -11.80
C ALA A 76 12.50 5.94 -11.03
N GLY A 77 11.78 5.93 -9.91
CA GLY A 77 11.49 4.72 -9.14
C GLY A 77 10.71 3.70 -9.96
N ALA A 78 9.65 4.14 -10.66
CA ALA A 78 8.85 3.28 -11.54
C ALA A 78 9.68 2.67 -12.69
N ALA A 79 10.58 3.46 -13.29
CA ALA A 79 11.43 3.02 -14.40
C ALA A 79 12.41 1.89 -14.00
N LEU A 80 12.80 1.80 -12.72
CA LEU A 80 13.68 0.75 -12.22
C LEU A 80 12.97 -0.61 -12.09
N ILE A 81 11.64 -0.65 -12.08
CA ILE A 81 10.89 -1.89 -11.90
C ILE A 81 10.73 -2.58 -13.25
N LEU A 82 11.46 -3.68 -13.44
CA LEU A 82 11.45 -4.53 -14.65
C LEU A 82 11.44 -3.70 -15.95
N PRO A 83 12.56 -3.05 -16.33
CA PRO A 83 12.64 -2.28 -17.56
C PRO A 83 12.11 -3.05 -18.77
N ASP A 84 11.39 -2.37 -19.66
CA ASP A 84 10.78 -2.93 -20.88
C ASP A 84 9.74 -4.05 -20.69
N GLU A 85 9.39 -4.39 -19.45
CA GLU A 85 8.40 -5.41 -19.15
C GLU A 85 7.06 -4.79 -18.68
N PRO A 86 5.92 -5.39 -19.08
CA PRO A 86 4.61 -5.01 -18.57
C PRO A 86 4.42 -5.47 -17.12
N LEU A 87 3.65 -4.67 -16.37
CA LEU A 87 3.21 -4.93 -15.01
C LEU A 87 1.68 -4.92 -14.99
N ASP A 88 1.07 -5.74 -14.13
CA ASP A 88 -0.39 -5.80 -13.97
C ASP A 88 -0.90 -4.68 -13.03
N ALA A 89 -0.06 -4.21 -12.12
CA ALA A 89 -0.33 -3.05 -11.25
C ALA A 89 0.97 -2.47 -10.69
N ILE A 90 0.97 -1.18 -10.35
CA ILE A 90 2.01 -0.54 -9.53
C ILE A 90 1.37 0.15 -8.33
N CYS A 91 1.87 -0.17 -7.14
CA CYS A 91 1.51 0.55 -5.91
C CYS A 91 2.61 1.56 -5.53
N TYR A 92 2.23 2.83 -5.36
CA TYR A 92 3.07 3.79 -4.65
C TYR A 92 2.71 3.80 -3.16
N SER A 93 3.54 3.19 -2.33
CA SER A 93 3.21 2.92 -0.92
C SER A 93 3.61 4.05 0.03
N CYS A 94 2.90 5.17 -0.05
CA CYS A 94 2.96 6.20 0.98
C CYS A 94 1.62 6.92 1.10
N THR A 95 0.89 6.69 2.20
CA THR A 95 -0.46 7.26 2.37
C THR A 95 -0.46 8.78 2.46
N SER A 96 0.36 9.34 3.36
CA SER A 96 0.43 10.78 3.60
C SER A 96 0.94 11.53 2.38
N ALA A 97 1.96 11.01 1.69
CA ALA A 97 2.45 11.61 0.45
C ALA A 97 1.43 11.52 -0.67
N SER A 98 0.66 10.44 -0.76
CA SER A 98 -0.39 10.32 -1.78
C SER A 98 -1.46 11.38 -1.62
N VAL A 99 -1.87 11.67 -0.38
CA VAL A 99 -2.81 12.76 -0.09
C VAL A 99 -2.21 14.14 -0.40
N VAL A 100 -0.91 14.36 -0.10
CA VAL A 100 -0.25 15.66 -0.28
C VAL A 100 0.12 15.94 -1.75
N ILE A 101 0.58 14.92 -2.49
CA ILE A 101 0.96 15.02 -3.91
C ILE A 101 -0.30 15.02 -4.78
N GLY A 102 -1.31 14.22 -4.43
CA GLY A 102 -2.53 14.03 -5.22
C GLY A 102 -2.43 12.82 -6.15
N ASP A 103 -3.54 12.09 -6.26
CA ASP A 103 -3.58 10.81 -6.99
C ASP A 103 -3.26 10.97 -8.49
N ALA A 104 -3.80 12.01 -9.13
CA ALA A 104 -3.56 12.27 -10.55
C ALA A 104 -2.08 12.59 -10.87
N GLU A 105 -1.38 13.29 -9.97
CA GLU A 105 0.04 13.61 -10.16
C GLU A 105 0.92 12.36 -9.98
N ILE A 106 0.57 11.48 -9.04
CA ILE A 106 1.25 10.20 -8.85
C ILE A 106 1.02 9.30 -10.06
N GLU A 107 -0.23 9.18 -10.50
CA GLU A 107 -0.58 8.39 -11.67
C GLU A 107 0.18 8.87 -12.91
N ALA A 108 0.19 10.17 -13.18
CA ALA A 108 0.94 10.74 -14.30
C ALA A 108 2.45 10.45 -14.21
N ALA A 109 3.04 10.56 -13.01
CA ALA A 109 4.47 10.31 -12.82
C ALA A 109 4.84 8.84 -13.04
N VAL A 110 4.01 7.91 -12.57
CA VAL A 110 4.21 6.47 -12.77
C VAL A 110 3.97 6.09 -14.24
N GLN A 111 2.88 6.56 -14.84
CA GLN A 111 2.56 6.27 -16.24
C GLN A 111 3.59 6.85 -17.22
N ALA A 112 4.30 7.92 -16.86
CA ALA A 112 5.41 8.43 -17.67
C ALA A 112 6.54 7.40 -17.86
N ALA A 113 6.77 6.52 -16.89
CA ALA A 113 7.75 5.43 -16.98
C ALA A 113 7.11 4.09 -17.40
N LYS A 114 5.84 3.88 -17.06
CA LYS A 114 5.10 2.63 -17.29
C LYS A 114 3.73 2.93 -17.89
N PRO A 115 3.65 3.31 -19.18
CA PRO A 115 2.39 3.73 -19.79
C PRO A 115 1.29 2.66 -19.70
N GLY A 116 0.09 3.08 -19.31
CA GLY A 116 -1.10 2.21 -19.23
C GLY A 116 -1.13 1.22 -18.06
N VAL A 117 -0.15 1.24 -17.16
CA VAL A 117 -0.19 0.41 -15.95
C VAL A 117 -1.23 0.96 -14.96
N PRO A 118 -2.09 0.10 -14.37
CA PRO A 118 -2.93 0.52 -13.25
C PRO A 118 -2.08 1.00 -12.06
N VAL A 119 -2.36 2.21 -11.57
CA VAL A 119 -1.66 2.79 -10.42
C VAL A 119 -2.55 2.73 -9.19
N VAL A 120 -1.99 2.21 -8.09
CA VAL A 120 -2.66 2.06 -6.80
C VAL A 120 -1.97 2.97 -5.79
N THR A 121 -2.75 3.77 -5.06
CA THR A 121 -2.27 4.55 -3.91
C THR A 121 -3.00 4.10 -2.64
N PRO A 122 -2.38 4.14 -1.46
CA PRO A 122 -3.06 3.80 -0.21
C PRO A 122 -4.36 4.55 0.06
N PRO A 123 -4.48 5.88 -0.17
CA PRO A 123 -5.74 6.57 0.10
C PRO A 123 -6.83 6.17 -0.90
N THR A 124 -6.54 5.99 -2.19
CA THR A 124 -7.53 5.49 -3.17
C THR A 124 -7.97 4.07 -2.87
N ALA A 125 -7.03 3.17 -2.56
CA ALA A 125 -7.34 1.81 -2.14
C ALA A 125 -8.16 1.78 -0.84
N GLY A 126 -7.87 2.68 0.10
CA GLY A 126 -8.68 2.88 1.31
C GLY A 126 -10.11 3.30 1.00
N VAL A 127 -10.31 4.26 0.08
CA VAL A 127 -11.64 4.67 -0.41
C VAL A 127 -12.37 3.49 -1.05
N HIS A 128 -11.73 2.75 -1.95
CA HIS A 128 -12.32 1.57 -2.59
C HIS A 128 -12.73 0.52 -1.55
N GLY A 129 -11.85 0.22 -0.59
CA GLY A 129 -12.11 -0.78 0.44
C GLY A 129 -13.26 -0.39 1.37
N LEU A 130 -13.29 0.87 1.83
CA LEU A 130 -14.38 1.39 2.65
C LEU A 130 -15.72 1.35 1.91
N LYS A 131 -15.73 1.71 0.61
CA LYS A 131 -16.93 1.60 -0.24
C LYS A 131 -17.38 0.16 -0.46
N ALA A 132 -16.45 -0.77 -0.69
CA ALA A 132 -16.75 -2.19 -0.82
C ALA A 132 -17.39 -2.76 0.46
N LEU A 133 -17.00 -2.25 1.62
CA LEU A 133 -17.59 -2.59 2.93
C LEU A 133 -18.91 -1.86 3.22
N GLY A 134 -19.38 -0.99 2.32
CA GLY A 134 -20.61 -0.22 2.48
C GLY A 134 -20.54 0.87 3.54
N ALA A 135 -19.33 1.28 3.98
CA ALA A 135 -19.15 2.31 4.98
C ALA A 135 -19.49 3.70 4.41
N ARG A 136 -20.19 4.53 5.20
CA ARG A 136 -20.50 5.92 4.86
C ARG A 136 -19.94 6.88 5.90
N THR A 137 -20.08 6.53 7.17
CA THR A 137 -19.53 7.28 8.29
C THR A 137 -18.32 6.52 8.84
N ILE A 138 -17.16 7.14 8.91
CA ILE A 138 -15.90 6.48 9.27
C ILE A 138 -15.18 7.18 10.42
N SER A 139 -14.41 6.39 11.17
CA SER A 139 -13.35 6.87 12.04
C SER A 139 -12.00 6.73 11.33
N ILE A 140 -11.08 7.67 11.57
CA ILE A 140 -9.73 7.62 11.01
C ILE A 140 -8.69 7.63 12.14
N LEU A 141 -7.74 6.70 12.10
CA LEU A 141 -6.57 6.66 12.97
C LEU A 141 -5.30 6.85 12.14
N THR A 142 -4.52 7.88 12.44
CA THR A 142 -3.20 8.12 11.84
C THR A 142 -2.10 8.09 12.90
N PRO A 143 -0.86 7.72 12.57
CA PRO A 143 0.25 7.86 13.50
C PRO A 143 0.83 9.28 13.52
N TYR A 144 0.49 10.13 12.54
CA TYR A 144 1.17 11.39 12.27
C TYR A 144 0.83 12.51 13.27
N THR A 145 1.49 13.66 13.11
CA THR A 145 1.08 14.93 13.73
C THR A 145 -0.27 15.42 13.19
N VAL A 146 -0.86 16.39 13.88
CA VAL A 146 -2.12 17.06 13.45
C VAL A 146 -1.94 17.74 12.09
N GLU A 147 -0.79 18.38 11.85
CA GLU A 147 -0.48 19.05 10.59
C GLU A 147 -0.52 18.08 9.41
N THR A 148 0.18 16.95 9.52
CA THR A 148 0.25 15.93 8.47
C THR A 148 -1.07 15.17 8.30
N SER A 149 -1.88 15.09 9.36
CA SER A 149 -3.16 14.38 9.34
C SER A 149 -4.30 15.20 8.74
N ARG A 150 -4.29 16.53 8.86
CA ARG A 150 -5.39 17.41 8.43
C ARG A 150 -5.79 17.24 6.95
N PRO A 151 -4.86 17.13 5.99
CA PRO A 151 -5.22 16.89 4.58
C PRO A 151 -6.02 15.60 4.36
N MET A 152 -5.81 14.59 5.20
CA MET A 152 -6.47 13.30 5.06
C MET A 152 -7.96 13.36 5.38
N ALA A 153 -8.35 14.14 6.39
CA ALA A 153 -9.75 14.36 6.70
C ALA A 153 -10.48 15.00 5.49
N ALA A 154 -9.85 16.00 4.87
CA ALA A 154 -10.37 16.65 3.67
C ALA A 154 -10.45 15.67 2.49
N TYR A 155 -9.43 14.81 2.32
CA TYR A 155 -9.40 13.81 1.27
C TYR A 155 -10.59 12.83 1.36
N PHE A 156 -10.82 12.22 2.52
CA PHE A 156 -11.92 11.26 2.68
C PHE A 156 -13.30 11.95 2.62
N ALA A 157 -13.42 13.16 3.17
CA ALA A 157 -14.65 13.94 3.02
C ALA A 157 -14.96 14.25 1.55
N ALA A 158 -13.96 14.61 0.74
CA ALA A 158 -14.12 14.84 -0.69
C ALA A 158 -14.55 13.58 -1.47
N HIS A 159 -14.24 12.39 -0.95
CA HIS A 159 -14.66 11.11 -1.52
C HIS A 159 -16.04 10.64 -1.02
N GLY A 160 -16.75 11.48 -0.26
CA GLY A 160 -18.13 11.26 0.16
C GLY A 160 -18.31 10.58 1.51
N PHE A 161 -17.26 10.50 2.33
CA PHE A 161 -17.36 9.93 3.68
C PHE A 161 -17.67 11.01 4.72
N GLU A 162 -18.52 10.68 5.68
CA GLU A 162 -18.70 11.46 6.90
C GLU A 162 -17.64 11.04 7.93
N ILE A 163 -16.91 12.00 8.50
CA ILE A 163 -15.86 11.69 9.49
C ILE A 163 -16.45 11.80 10.91
N ALA A 164 -16.70 10.67 11.57
CA ALA A 164 -17.23 10.64 12.93
C ALA A 164 -16.15 11.00 13.98
N SER A 165 -14.94 10.49 13.79
CA SER A 165 -13.78 10.84 14.61
C SER A 165 -12.49 10.79 13.79
N PHE A 166 -11.51 11.56 14.22
CA PHE A 166 -10.16 11.56 13.65
C PHE A 166 -9.15 11.63 14.78
N THR A 167 -8.36 10.57 14.95
CA THR A 167 -7.32 10.46 15.97
C THR A 167 -5.95 10.41 15.32
N CYS A 168 -4.99 11.19 15.83
CA CYS A 168 -3.60 11.21 15.37
C CYS A 168 -2.63 11.03 16.54
N LEU A 169 -1.58 10.22 16.37
CA LEU A 169 -0.66 9.85 17.47
C LEU A 169 0.54 10.78 17.67
N GLY A 170 0.80 11.71 16.75
CA GLY A 170 1.84 12.72 16.93
C GLY A 170 3.26 12.33 16.51
N PHE A 171 3.47 11.19 15.84
CA PHE A 171 4.80 10.80 15.37
C PHE A 171 5.23 11.59 14.13
N GLU A 172 6.51 11.88 14.05
CA GLU A 172 7.15 12.57 12.93
C GLU A 172 8.04 11.64 12.10
N ASP A 173 8.43 10.49 12.64
CA ASP A 173 9.39 9.58 12.02
C ASP A 173 8.76 8.22 11.73
N ASP A 174 8.73 7.86 10.44
CA ASP A 174 8.15 6.60 9.95
C ASP A 174 8.79 5.35 10.54
N ARG A 175 10.08 5.41 10.93
CA ARG A 175 10.81 4.31 11.58
C ARG A 175 10.32 4.09 13.01
N GLU A 176 9.81 5.12 13.67
CA GLU A 176 9.17 4.99 14.97
C GLU A 176 7.76 4.41 14.83
N MET A 177 7.00 4.89 13.84
CA MET A 177 5.68 4.37 13.51
C MET A 177 5.73 2.86 13.22
N ALA A 178 6.75 2.40 12.49
CA ALA A 178 6.97 0.97 12.20
C ALA A 178 7.24 0.12 13.45
N ARG A 179 7.73 0.73 14.53
CA ARG A 179 8.00 0.04 15.80
C ARG A 179 6.79 -0.01 16.74
N ILE A 180 5.70 0.71 16.45
CA ILE A 180 4.43 0.55 17.18
C ILE A 180 4.01 -0.92 17.13
N ALA A 181 3.71 -1.49 18.29
CA ALA A 181 3.39 -2.91 18.40
C ALA A 181 2.00 -3.19 17.79
N PRO A 182 1.83 -4.29 17.02
CA PRO A 182 0.52 -4.66 16.48
C PRO A 182 -0.57 -4.80 17.55
N ALA A 183 -0.22 -5.31 18.75
CA ALA A 183 -1.15 -5.39 19.87
C ALA A 183 -1.65 -4.00 20.32
N SER A 184 -0.77 -3.00 20.36
CA SER A 184 -1.16 -1.63 20.70
C SER A 184 -2.12 -1.02 19.68
N LEU A 185 -2.06 -1.43 18.41
CA LEU A 185 -3.02 -0.98 17.40
C LEU A 185 -4.45 -1.45 17.69
N VAL A 186 -4.62 -2.59 18.37
CA VAL A 186 -5.94 -3.09 18.79
C VAL A 186 -6.55 -2.19 19.85
N ASP A 187 -5.77 -1.77 20.85
CA ASP A 187 -6.23 -0.84 21.88
C ASP A 187 -6.53 0.55 21.28
N LEU A 188 -5.63 1.05 20.43
CA LEU A 188 -5.83 2.31 19.71
C LEU A 188 -7.06 2.29 18.80
N ALA A 189 -7.38 1.15 18.18
CA ALA A 189 -8.60 1.01 17.40
C ALA A 189 -9.86 1.16 18.27
N ARG A 190 -9.87 0.63 19.49
CA ARG A 190 -10.99 0.81 20.44
C ARG A 190 -11.17 2.27 20.82
N GLU A 191 -10.08 2.97 21.10
CA GLU A 191 -10.09 4.38 21.50
C GLU A 191 -10.48 5.32 20.36
N ALA A 192 -10.00 5.05 19.15
CA ALA A 192 -10.22 5.92 18.00
C ALA A 192 -11.60 5.75 17.34
N THR A 193 -12.25 4.60 17.51
CA THR A 193 -13.52 4.29 16.83
C THR A 193 -14.71 4.91 17.54
N ASP A 194 -15.35 5.88 16.90
CA ASP A 194 -16.59 6.48 17.39
C ASP A 194 -17.75 5.47 17.33
N ALA A 195 -18.70 5.59 18.26
CA ALA A 195 -19.86 4.71 18.31
C ALA A 195 -20.76 4.79 17.05
N LYS A 196 -20.71 5.91 16.32
CA LYS A 196 -21.47 6.14 15.08
C LYS A 196 -20.74 5.69 13.81
N ALA A 197 -19.46 5.32 13.90
CA ALA A 197 -18.70 4.91 12.74
C ALA A 197 -19.13 3.51 12.25
N ASP A 198 -19.29 3.38 10.93
CA ASP A 198 -19.52 2.12 10.24
C ASP A 198 -18.23 1.28 10.16
N ALA A 199 -17.09 1.95 10.00
CA ALA A 199 -15.77 1.33 9.86
C ALA A 199 -14.65 2.23 10.41
N LEU A 200 -13.50 1.62 10.70
CA LEU A 200 -12.26 2.32 11.03
C LEU A 200 -11.28 2.25 9.87
N PHE A 201 -10.72 3.39 9.47
CA PHE A 201 -9.56 3.45 8.59
C PHE A 201 -8.28 3.71 9.39
N VAL A 202 -7.36 2.73 9.40
CA VAL A 202 -6.03 2.86 10.00
C VAL A 202 -5.02 3.25 8.92
N SER A 203 -4.65 4.52 8.93
CA SER A 203 -3.92 5.14 7.84
C SER A 203 -2.44 5.33 8.18
N CYS A 204 -1.60 4.49 7.58
CA CYS A 204 -0.18 4.73 7.31
C CYS A 204 0.42 3.43 6.76
N THR A 205 1.33 3.53 5.79
CA THR A 205 2.00 2.34 5.24
C THR A 205 3.16 1.83 6.11
N ALA A 206 3.70 2.67 6.99
CA ALA A 206 4.71 2.28 7.98
C ALA A 206 4.11 1.56 9.19
N LEU A 207 2.80 1.67 9.45
CA LEU A 207 2.18 0.92 10.54
C LEU A 207 2.06 -0.56 10.17
N ARG A 208 2.45 -1.44 11.11
CA ARG A 208 2.21 -2.89 11.01
C ARG A 208 0.74 -3.28 11.25
N ALA A 209 -0.18 -2.46 10.74
CA ALA A 209 -1.62 -2.56 10.95
C ALA A 209 -2.25 -3.76 10.24
N ALA A 210 -1.73 -4.16 9.08
CA ALA A 210 -2.21 -5.34 8.36
C ALA A 210 -2.00 -6.66 9.13
N LEU A 211 -1.10 -6.69 10.12
CA LEU A 211 -0.93 -7.83 11.03
C LEU A 211 -1.99 -7.84 12.15
N ALA A 212 -2.54 -6.68 12.48
CA ALA A 212 -3.49 -6.50 13.58
C ALA A 212 -4.94 -6.40 13.12
N VAL A 213 -5.21 -6.40 11.81
CA VAL A 213 -6.54 -6.04 11.27
C VAL A 213 -7.67 -6.90 11.81
N VAL A 214 -7.50 -8.22 11.85
CA VAL A 214 -8.52 -9.13 12.41
C VAL A 214 -8.77 -8.84 13.88
N GLY A 215 -7.70 -8.67 14.68
CA GLY A 215 -7.82 -8.32 16.10
C GLY A 215 -8.47 -6.95 16.33
N MET A 216 -8.22 -5.97 15.46
CA MET A 216 -8.90 -4.68 15.48
C MET A 216 -10.39 -4.83 15.15
N GLU A 217 -10.76 -5.61 14.13
CA GLU A 217 -12.16 -5.88 13.77
C GLU A 217 -12.94 -6.59 14.90
N GLU A 218 -12.33 -7.60 15.51
CA GLU A 218 -12.89 -8.30 16.68
C GLU A 218 -13.06 -7.35 17.87
N ALA A 219 -12.09 -6.47 18.10
CA ALA A 219 -12.11 -5.53 19.20
C ALA A 219 -13.25 -4.51 19.10
N ILE A 220 -13.47 -3.94 17.90
CA ILE A 220 -14.44 -2.86 17.71
C ILE A 220 -15.79 -3.36 17.18
N GLY A 221 -15.89 -4.63 16.78
CA GLY A 221 -17.11 -5.25 16.22
C GLY A 221 -17.49 -4.75 14.82
N ARG A 222 -16.63 -3.98 14.16
CA ARG A 222 -16.86 -3.27 12.89
C ARG A 222 -15.71 -3.55 11.93
N PRO A 223 -15.90 -3.42 10.61
CA PRO A 223 -14.83 -3.54 9.64
C PRO A 223 -13.68 -2.56 9.87
N VAL A 224 -12.47 -3.00 9.57
CA VAL A 224 -11.25 -2.19 9.62
C VAL A 224 -10.57 -2.27 8.27
N VAL A 225 -10.19 -1.10 7.74
CA VAL A 225 -9.39 -0.97 6.53
C VAL A 225 -8.05 -0.37 6.91
N THR A 226 -6.95 -1.03 6.53
CA THR A 226 -5.59 -0.49 6.73
C THR A 226 -4.94 -0.13 5.39
N SER A 227 -4.04 0.84 5.36
CA SER A 227 -3.33 1.24 4.12
C SER A 227 -2.69 0.06 3.36
N ASN A 228 -1.96 -0.80 4.07
CA ASN A 228 -1.24 -1.92 3.43
C ASN A 228 -2.18 -3.04 2.98
N GLN A 229 -3.18 -3.37 3.80
CA GLN A 229 -4.21 -4.35 3.45
C GLN A 229 -5.02 -3.87 2.24
N ALA A 230 -5.44 -2.61 2.22
CA ALA A 230 -6.25 -2.07 1.14
C ALA A 230 -5.49 -2.06 -0.20
N THR A 231 -4.22 -1.65 -0.19
CA THR A 231 -3.39 -1.68 -1.40
C THR A 231 -3.11 -3.10 -1.87
N ALA A 232 -2.80 -4.02 -0.95
CA ALA A 232 -2.61 -5.44 -1.28
C ALA A 232 -3.88 -6.05 -1.89
N TRP A 233 -5.04 -5.82 -1.26
CA TRP A 233 -6.35 -6.23 -1.77
C TRP A 233 -6.60 -5.67 -3.18
N ASN A 234 -6.40 -4.37 -3.40
CA ASN A 234 -6.63 -3.75 -4.69
C ASN A 234 -5.71 -4.34 -5.78
N CYS A 235 -4.43 -4.58 -5.46
CA CYS A 235 -3.47 -5.20 -6.40
C CYS A 235 -3.84 -6.66 -6.74
N LEU A 236 -4.27 -7.45 -5.77
CA LEU A 236 -4.75 -8.82 -5.99
C LEU A 236 -5.92 -8.85 -6.98
N ARG A 237 -6.92 -8.00 -6.76
CA ARG A 237 -8.10 -7.91 -7.64
C ARG A 237 -7.75 -7.46 -9.05
N LEU A 238 -6.83 -6.50 -9.21
CA LEU A 238 -6.30 -6.09 -10.52
C LEU A 238 -5.53 -7.24 -11.22
N CYS A 239 -4.94 -8.16 -10.46
CA CYS A 239 -4.32 -9.37 -11.00
C CYS A 239 -5.33 -10.48 -11.33
N GLY A 240 -6.64 -10.26 -11.13
CA GLY A 240 -7.68 -11.27 -11.26
C GLY A 240 -7.55 -12.37 -10.20
N ASP A 241 -7.04 -12.03 -9.02
CA ASP A 241 -7.05 -12.89 -7.85
C ASP A 241 -8.18 -12.46 -6.91
N ASP A 242 -9.30 -13.16 -7.01
CA ASP A 242 -10.51 -12.93 -6.20
C ASP A 242 -10.60 -13.90 -5.01
N GLU A 243 -9.53 -14.63 -4.70
CA GLU A 243 -9.53 -15.60 -3.60
C GLU A 243 -9.76 -14.89 -2.25
N PRO A 244 -10.79 -15.30 -1.48
CA PRO A 244 -11.05 -14.72 -0.16
C PRO A 244 -9.96 -15.10 0.85
N ARG A 245 -9.39 -14.10 1.54
CA ARG A 245 -8.34 -14.29 2.56
C ARG A 245 -8.75 -13.67 3.89
N ALA A 246 -9.63 -14.35 4.62
CA ALA A 246 -10.23 -13.84 5.85
C ALA A 246 -9.20 -13.64 6.99
N GLU A 247 -8.07 -14.33 6.95
CA GLU A 247 -6.92 -14.14 7.84
C GLU A 247 -6.30 -12.73 7.73
N PHE A 248 -6.63 -11.99 6.67
CA PHE A 248 -6.22 -10.61 6.45
C PHE A 248 -7.40 -9.62 6.56
N GLY A 249 -8.46 -9.97 7.29
CA GLY A 249 -9.60 -9.09 7.61
C GLY A 249 -10.72 -9.11 6.56
N ARG A 250 -11.89 -8.55 6.92
CA ARG A 250 -13.13 -8.65 6.09
C ARG A 250 -12.95 -8.14 4.68
N LEU A 251 -12.20 -7.04 4.47
CA LEU A 251 -11.96 -6.47 3.15
C LEU A 251 -11.39 -7.48 2.16
N MET A 252 -10.47 -8.34 2.61
CA MET A 252 -9.78 -9.32 1.77
C MET A 252 -10.68 -10.46 1.27
N THR A 253 -11.93 -10.50 1.71
CA THR A 253 -12.95 -11.44 1.24
C THR A 253 -13.85 -10.86 0.14
N LEU A 254 -13.74 -9.56 -0.15
CA LEU A 254 -14.64 -8.84 -1.05
C LEU A 254 -14.04 -8.66 -2.45
N PRO A 255 -14.87 -8.54 -3.51
CA PRO A 255 -14.41 -8.15 -4.85
C PRO A 255 -14.12 -6.64 -4.93
N LEU A 256 -13.30 -6.24 -5.91
CA LEU A 256 -13.16 -4.83 -6.29
C LEU A 256 -14.34 -4.47 -7.22
N ASN A 257 -15.21 -3.55 -6.77
CA ASN A 257 -16.38 -3.10 -7.53
C ASN A 257 -16.02 -2.15 -8.67
#